data_AF-A0AAN9GVJ3-F1
#
_entry.id   AF-A0AAN9GVJ3-F1
#
_cell.length_a   1.000
_cell.length_b   1.000
_cell.length_c   1.000
_cell.angle_alpha   90.00
_cell.angle_beta   90.00
_cell.angle_gamma   90.00
#
_symmetry.space_group_name_H-M   'P 1'
#
loop_
_entity.id
_entity.type
_entity.pdbx_description
1 polymer ?
#
loop_
_entity_poly.entity_id
_entity_poly.type
_entity_poly.pdbx_seq_one_letter_code
_entity_poly.pdbx_strand_id
1 'polypeptide(L)'
;MTSRSKKGDQKGENDPPNTVLPAIADMLAKHEVSLMTKFQSEFNTAFSKLEERVDKFQNTLLDHQHRLSSLETFADSTSQDMKTMEAELAAISEANAKLQTKLVDLEGRSRRNNIRIVGLPENIEGAHPTAFFSQVLVEVIGDQILSSTPELDRAHRTLAPKPGPNGKARPVIIRFLKFQERELVVREARRLRGKLNYRGSQIHIFEDYSPEVAEQRSEYRAVMKQLYDLGLKPTLLFPARLFIRPETGPRRHLPSLKAAQDFIASQRQSSSGSTEIGATVN
;
A
#
# COMPACT_ATOMS: atom_id res chain seq x y z
N MET A 1 -36.80 131.81 0.07
CA MET A 1 -35.94 132.33 1.16
C MET A 1 -34.52 131.83 0.94
N THR A 2 -33.62 132.76 0.57
CA THR A 2 -32.17 132.84 0.89
C THR A 2 -31.32 131.55 0.85
N SER A 3 -30.48 131.36 -0.20
CA SER A 3 -29.03 131.71 -0.24
C SER A 3 -28.14 130.49 0.12
N ARG A 4 -26.93 130.22 -0.41
CA ARG A 4 -25.93 131.02 -1.15
C ARG A 4 -24.88 130.06 -1.75
N SER A 5 -24.38 130.42 -2.93
CA SER A 5 -23.19 129.95 -3.66
C SER A 5 -21.95 129.53 -2.85
N LYS A 6 -21.17 128.60 -3.41
CA LYS A 6 -19.81 128.93 -3.86
C LYS A 6 -19.32 128.04 -5.01
N LYS A 7 -19.07 128.70 -6.14
CA LYS A 7 -18.40 128.22 -7.35
C LYS A 7 -16.90 128.47 -7.16
N GLY A 8 -16.06 127.53 -7.57
CA GLY A 8 -14.61 127.67 -7.62
C GLY A 8 -14.08 126.75 -8.71
N ASP A 9 -13.92 127.33 -9.89
CA ASP A 9 -13.47 126.74 -11.15
C ASP A 9 -12.00 127.13 -11.33
N GLN A 10 -11.11 126.20 -11.67
CA GLN A 10 -9.85 126.51 -12.35
C GLN A 10 -9.34 125.31 -13.15
N LYS A 11 -9.37 125.52 -14.48
CA LYS A 11 -8.78 124.76 -15.58
C LYS A 11 -7.24 124.77 -15.56
N GLY A 12 -6.66 123.72 -16.14
CA GLY A 12 -5.29 123.69 -16.69
C GLY A 12 -4.78 122.24 -16.82
N GLU A 13 -5.15 121.49 -17.86
CA GLU A 13 -4.45 121.32 -19.14
C GLU A 13 -3.41 120.17 -19.13
N ASN A 14 -3.55 119.30 -20.14
CA ASN A 14 -2.57 118.38 -20.73
C ASN A 14 -2.53 116.88 -20.34
N ASP A 15 -2.69 116.11 -21.42
CA ASP A 15 -2.42 114.70 -21.71
C ASP A 15 -3.42 113.61 -21.27
N PRO A 16 -3.80 112.71 -22.21
CA PRO A 16 -4.82 111.69 -21.95
C PRO A 16 -4.28 110.71 -20.90
N PRO A 17 -5.05 110.30 -19.89
CA PRO A 17 -4.60 109.27 -18.97
C PRO A 17 -4.43 107.98 -19.78
N ASN A 18 -3.19 107.52 -19.88
CA ASN A 18 -2.81 106.24 -20.50
C ASN A 18 -3.46 105.10 -19.71
N THR A 19 -4.72 104.84 -20.05
CA THR A 19 -5.70 103.97 -19.38
C THR A 19 -5.39 102.49 -19.60
N VAL A 20 -4.38 102.20 -20.41
CA VAL A 20 -4.02 100.87 -20.88
C VAL A 20 -3.24 100.08 -19.81
N LEU A 21 -2.28 100.70 -19.12
CA LEU A 21 -1.46 100.05 -18.09
C LEU A 21 -2.25 99.50 -16.88
N PRO A 22 -3.14 100.29 -16.22
CA PRO A 22 -3.94 99.77 -15.11
C PRO A 22 -4.99 98.72 -15.55
N ALA A 23 -5.50 98.81 -16.78
CA ALA A 23 -6.42 97.81 -17.33
C ALA A 23 -5.71 96.48 -17.64
N ILE A 24 -4.46 96.51 -18.11
CA ILE A 24 -3.62 95.31 -18.29
C ILE A 24 -3.31 94.67 -16.93
N ALA A 25 -2.99 95.46 -15.89
CA ALA A 25 -2.73 94.95 -14.55
C ALA A 25 -3.96 94.26 -13.92
N ASP A 26 -5.15 94.86 -14.06
CA ASP A 26 -6.41 94.25 -13.60
C ASP A 26 -6.76 92.97 -14.40
N MET A 27 -6.47 92.94 -15.70
CA MET A 27 -6.64 91.75 -16.54
C MET A 27 -5.68 90.61 -16.16
N LEU A 28 -4.42 90.94 -15.83
CA LEU A 28 -3.43 89.98 -15.35
C LEU A 28 -3.82 89.42 -13.97
N ALA A 29 -4.26 90.26 -13.04
CA ALA A 29 -4.74 89.81 -11.73
C ALA A 29 -5.98 88.90 -11.85
N LYS A 30 -6.93 89.25 -12.72
CA LYS A 30 -8.09 88.39 -13.03
C LYS A 30 -7.69 87.07 -13.67
N HIS A 31 -6.69 87.08 -14.55
CA HIS A 31 -6.17 85.88 -15.19
C HIS A 31 -5.43 84.97 -14.20
N GLU A 32 -4.61 85.53 -13.30
CA GLU A 32 -3.95 84.80 -12.20
C GLU A 32 -4.97 84.14 -11.28
N VAL A 33 -6.00 84.88 -10.85
CA VAL A 33 -7.10 84.33 -10.02
C VAL A 33 -7.88 83.27 -10.80
N SER A 34 -8.13 83.46 -12.09
CA SER A 34 -8.81 82.46 -12.93
C SER A 34 -7.98 81.19 -13.11
N LEU A 35 -6.67 81.30 -13.30
CA LEU A 35 -5.77 80.15 -13.40
C LEU A 35 -5.68 79.40 -12.07
N MET A 36 -5.52 80.11 -10.96
CA MET A 36 -5.47 79.50 -9.63
C MET A 36 -6.77 78.79 -9.28
N THR A 37 -7.93 79.38 -9.60
CA THR A 37 -9.23 78.75 -9.35
C THR A 37 -9.46 77.51 -10.22
N LYS A 38 -9.07 77.56 -11.51
CA LYS A 38 -9.10 76.38 -12.39
C LYS A 38 -8.18 75.27 -11.89
N PHE A 39 -6.94 75.63 -11.54
CA PHE A 39 -5.97 74.68 -10.99
C PHE A 39 -6.45 74.05 -9.68
N GLN A 40 -6.99 74.87 -8.76
CA GLN A 40 -7.58 74.38 -7.50
C GLN A 40 -8.75 73.42 -7.78
N SER A 41 -9.60 73.74 -8.75
CA SER A 41 -10.74 72.90 -9.15
C SER A 41 -10.27 71.55 -9.72
N GLU A 42 -9.31 71.56 -10.64
CA GLU A 42 -8.75 70.35 -11.23
C GLU A 42 -8.02 69.49 -10.19
N PHE A 43 -7.24 70.13 -9.31
CA PHE A 43 -6.54 69.47 -8.22
C PHE A 43 -7.52 68.82 -7.24
N ASN A 44 -8.53 69.54 -6.78
CA ASN A 44 -9.57 68.99 -5.89
C ASN A 44 -10.30 67.82 -6.56
N THR A 45 -10.62 67.94 -7.86
CA THR A 45 -11.26 66.86 -8.61
C THR A 45 -10.38 65.61 -8.71
N ALA A 46 -9.08 65.78 -8.99
CA ALA A 46 -8.14 64.68 -9.03
C ALA A 46 -7.95 64.03 -7.65
N PHE A 47 -7.90 64.84 -6.59
CA PHE A 47 -7.79 64.38 -5.21
C PHE A 47 -9.00 63.56 -4.79
N SER A 48 -10.23 64.03 -5.06
CA SER A 48 -11.46 63.26 -4.77
C SER A 48 -11.50 61.93 -5.53
N LYS A 49 -11.08 61.90 -6.79
CA LYS A 49 -10.97 60.65 -7.56
C LYS A 49 -9.92 59.69 -6.98
N LEU A 50 -8.83 60.21 -6.43
CA LEU A 50 -7.81 59.41 -5.76
C LEU A 50 -8.35 58.83 -4.46
N GLU A 51 -9.03 59.65 -3.65
CA GLU A 51 -9.68 59.24 -2.40
C GLU A 51 -10.67 58.08 -2.64
N GLU A 52 -11.56 58.22 -3.63
CA GLU A 52 -12.48 57.14 -4.01
C GLU A 52 -11.76 55.83 -4.43
N ARG A 53 -10.61 55.94 -5.11
CA ARG A 53 -9.82 54.77 -5.51
C ARG A 53 -9.14 54.12 -4.31
N VAL A 54 -8.62 54.93 -3.39
CA VAL A 54 -8.02 54.45 -2.14
C VAL A 54 -9.06 53.72 -1.29
N ASP A 55 -10.27 54.28 -1.16
CA ASP A 55 -11.38 53.63 -0.44
C ASP A 55 -11.78 52.29 -1.08
N LYS A 56 -11.90 52.25 -2.40
CA LYS A 56 -12.17 51.00 -3.14
C LYS A 56 -11.07 49.97 -2.94
N PHE A 57 -9.81 50.41 -2.94
CA PHE A 57 -8.66 49.54 -2.70
C PHE A 57 -8.67 49.00 -1.26
N GLN A 58 -8.94 49.85 -0.28
CA GLN A 58 -9.06 49.45 1.13
C GLN A 58 -10.17 48.42 1.33
N ASN A 59 -11.35 48.63 0.74
CA ASN A 59 -12.46 47.66 0.80
C ASN A 59 -12.09 46.32 0.17
N THR A 60 -11.38 46.34 -0.97
CA THR A 60 -10.91 45.11 -1.63
C THR A 60 -9.87 44.38 -0.80
N LEU A 61 -8.96 45.11 -0.15
CA LEU A 61 -7.98 44.53 0.77
C LEU A 61 -8.65 43.88 1.98
N LEU A 62 -9.69 44.49 2.54
CA LEU A 62 -10.45 43.89 3.65
C LEU A 62 -11.17 42.60 3.21
N ASP A 63 -11.81 42.59 2.03
CA ASP A 63 -12.40 41.37 1.46
C ASP A 63 -11.35 40.26 1.30
N HIS A 64 -10.18 40.60 0.74
CA HIS A 64 -9.10 39.64 0.58
C HIS A 64 -8.57 39.13 1.92
N GLN A 65 -8.46 39.98 2.94
CA GLN A 65 -8.08 39.57 4.29
C GLN A 65 -9.07 38.56 4.87
N HIS A 66 -10.37 38.79 4.72
CA HIS A 66 -11.40 37.85 5.17
C HIS A 66 -11.34 36.51 4.44
N ARG A 67 -11.15 36.55 3.12
CA ARG A 67 -11.01 35.33 2.30
C ARG A 67 -9.75 34.54 2.63
N LEU A 68 -8.63 35.22 2.88
CA LEU A 68 -7.37 34.58 3.30
C LEU A 68 -7.52 33.90 4.66
N SER A 69 -8.09 34.59 5.65
CA SER A 69 -8.34 33.99 6.96
C SER A 69 -9.26 32.77 6.90
N SER A 70 -10.26 32.81 6.01
CA SER A 70 -11.15 31.66 5.77
C SER A 70 -10.41 30.49 5.14
N LEU A 71 -9.51 30.75 4.17
CA LEU A 71 -8.69 29.73 3.53
C LEU A 71 -7.67 29.11 4.49
N GLU A 72 -7.04 29.91 5.35
CA GLU A 72 -6.13 29.43 6.39
C GLU A 72 -6.85 28.47 7.34
N THR A 73 -8.02 28.87 7.85
CA THR A 73 -8.83 28.01 8.73
C THR A 73 -9.25 26.71 8.05
N PHE A 74 -9.65 26.78 6.78
CA PHE A 74 -10.02 25.58 6.00
C PHE A 74 -8.81 24.67 5.74
N ALA A 75 -7.64 25.24 5.44
CA ALA A 75 -6.41 24.49 5.23
C ALA A 75 -5.96 23.79 6.52
N ASP A 76 -6.06 24.45 7.66
CA ASP A 76 -5.78 23.88 8.98
C ASP A 76 -6.73 22.73 9.30
N SER A 77 -8.04 22.92 9.08
CA SER A 77 -9.04 21.86 9.27
C SER A 77 -8.76 20.66 8.36
N THR A 78 -8.50 20.89 7.08
CA THR A 78 -8.23 19.82 6.11
C THR A 78 -6.94 19.08 6.46
N SER A 79 -5.90 19.81 6.90
CA SER A 79 -4.64 19.22 7.36
C SER A 79 -4.85 18.33 8.59
N GLN A 80 -5.71 18.77 9.52
CA GLN A 80 -6.07 17.97 10.68
C GLN A 80 -6.87 16.72 10.28
N ASP A 81 -7.87 16.86 9.41
CA ASP A 81 -8.66 15.74 8.90
C ASP A 81 -7.77 14.71 8.18
N MET A 82 -6.83 15.17 7.37
CA MET A 82 -5.88 14.31 6.67
C MET A 82 -5.02 13.50 7.65
N LYS A 83 -4.51 14.12 8.72
CA LYS A 83 -3.76 13.42 9.77
C LYS A 83 -4.61 12.37 10.49
N THR A 84 -5.88 12.68 10.76
CA THR A 84 -6.78 11.70 11.40
C THR A 84 -7.05 10.52 10.48
N MET A 85 -7.29 10.77 9.19
CA MET A 85 -7.51 9.73 8.20
C MET A 85 -6.27 8.84 7.99
N GLU A 86 -5.06 9.41 7.97
CA GLU A 86 -3.82 8.65 7.92
C GLU A 86 -3.65 7.73 9.14
N ALA A 87 -3.97 8.23 10.34
CA ALA A 87 -3.91 7.44 11.56
C ALA A 87 -4.93 6.29 11.55
N GLU A 88 -6.16 6.55 11.09
CA GLU A 88 -7.20 5.52 10.94
C GLU A 88 -6.81 4.46 9.90
N LEU A 89 -6.27 4.87 8.76
CA LEU A 89 -5.79 3.94 7.72
C LEU A 89 -4.66 3.05 8.24
N ALA A 90 -3.72 3.62 9.01
CA ALA A 90 -2.66 2.85 9.64
C ALA A 90 -3.23 1.81 10.63
N ALA A 91 -4.19 2.23 11.48
CA ALA A 91 -4.84 1.35 12.44
C ALA A 91 -5.64 0.22 11.76
N ILE A 92 -6.40 0.53 10.70
CA ILE A 92 -7.15 -0.44 9.91
C ILE A 92 -6.20 -1.42 9.21
N SER A 93 -5.11 -0.93 8.64
CA SER A 93 -4.08 -1.77 8.01
C SER A 93 -3.48 -2.76 9.00
N GLU A 94 -3.12 -2.30 10.20
CA GLU A 94 -2.60 -3.15 11.27
C GLU A 94 -3.64 -4.20 11.73
N ALA A 95 -4.90 -3.77 11.95
CA ALA A 95 -5.98 -4.67 12.33
C ALA A 95 -6.24 -5.73 11.24
N ASN A 96 -6.22 -5.34 9.97
CA ASN A 96 -6.39 -6.26 8.84
C ASN A 96 -5.25 -7.28 8.77
N ALA A 97 -3.99 -6.87 8.96
CA ALA A 97 -2.85 -7.79 9.01
C ALA A 97 -2.98 -8.82 10.16
N LYS A 98 -3.45 -8.38 11.33
CA LYS A 98 -3.74 -9.27 12.48
C LYS A 98 -4.86 -10.26 12.15
N LEU A 99 -5.94 -9.79 11.50
CA LEU A 99 -7.06 -10.64 11.10
C LEU A 99 -6.64 -11.68 10.05
N GLN A 100 -5.89 -11.28 9.03
CA GLN A 100 -5.35 -12.20 8.02
C GLN A 100 -4.50 -13.30 8.67
N THR A 101 -3.58 -12.92 9.58
CA THR A 101 -2.75 -13.89 10.32
C THR A 101 -3.61 -14.86 11.14
N LYS A 102 -4.66 -14.36 11.80
CA LYS A 102 -5.59 -15.18 12.59
C LYS A 102 -6.40 -16.13 11.71
N LEU A 103 -6.86 -15.69 10.55
CA LEU A 103 -7.62 -16.52 9.60
C LEU A 103 -6.76 -17.68 9.07
N VAL A 104 -5.52 -17.39 8.66
CA VAL A 104 -4.58 -18.42 8.20
C VAL A 104 -4.30 -19.47 9.29
N ASP A 105 -4.12 -19.04 10.54
CA ASP A 105 -3.91 -19.97 11.66
C ASP A 105 -5.16 -20.81 11.98
N LEU A 106 -6.36 -20.20 11.99
CA LEU A 106 -7.62 -20.92 12.21
C LEU A 106 -7.89 -21.95 11.11
N GLU A 107 -7.69 -21.57 9.85
CA GLU A 107 -7.84 -22.48 8.73
C GLU A 107 -6.80 -23.61 8.79
N GLY A 108 -5.54 -23.29 9.11
CA GLY A 108 -4.49 -24.28 9.31
C GLY A 108 -4.80 -25.28 10.42
N ARG A 109 -5.41 -24.84 11.54
CA ARG A 109 -5.86 -25.73 12.62
C ARG A 109 -7.02 -26.62 12.19
N SER A 110 -7.98 -26.06 11.45
CA SER A 110 -9.12 -26.81 10.90
C SER A 110 -8.67 -27.92 9.93
N ARG A 111 -7.65 -27.66 9.12
CA ARG A 111 -7.11 -28.60 8.12
C ARG A 111 -6.01 -29.52 8.65
N ARG A 112 -5.56 -29.37 9.90
CA ARG A 112 -4.41 -30.12 10.44
C ARG A 112 -4.59 -31.63 10.41
N ASN A 113 -5.82 -32.12 10.56
CA ASN A 113 -6.13 -33.56 10.47
C ASN A 113 -6.40 -34.03 9.03
N ASN A 114 -6.26 -33.16 8.04
CA ASN A 114 -6.55 -33.48 6.66
C ASN A 114 -5.27 -33.85 5.89
N ILE A 115 -5.45 -34.74 4.91
CA ILE A 115 -4.49 -35.02 3.83
C ILE A 115 -5.18 -34.80 2.49
N ARG A 116 -4.35 -34.62 1.46
CA ARG A 116 -4.77 -34.53 0.08
C ARG A 116 -4.11 -35.63 -0.75
N ILE A 117 -4.91 -36.45 -1.42
CA ILE A 117 -4.42 -37.48 -2.35
C ILE A 117 -4.65 -37.02 -3.78
N VAL A 118 -3.62 -37.10 -4.61
CA VAL A 118 -3.64 -36.75 -6.04
C VAL A 118 -3.28 -38.00 -6.86
N GLY A 119 -3.95 -38.18 -8.00
CA GLY A 119 -3.66 -39.28 -8.95
C GLY A 119 -4.59 -40.49 -8.87
N LEU A 120 -5.53 -40.51 -7.92
CA LEU A 120 -6.53 -41.60 -7.86
C LEU A 120 -7.56 -41.47 -8.99
N PRO A 121 -7.87 -42.55 -9.74
CA PRO A 121 -8.90 -42.54 -10.79
C PRO A 121 -10.27 -42.07 -10.27
N GLU A 122 -11.07 -41.42 -11.12
CA GLU A 122 -12.41 -40.93 -10.75
C GLU A 122 -13.44 -42.07 -10.67
N ASN A 123 -14.44 -41.94 -9.79
CA ASN A 123 -15.58 -42.85 -9.61
C ASN A 123 -15.24 -44.26 -9.11
N ILE A 124 -14.14 -44.41 -8.37
CA ILE A 124 -13.74 -45.67 -7.73
C ILE A 124 -14.28 -45.83 -6.30
N GLU A 125 -14.83 -44.76 -5.72
CA GLU A 125 -15.15 -44.65 -4.30
C GLU A 125 -16.42 -45.40 -3.88
N GLY A 126 -17.32 -45.65 -4.83
CA GLY A 126 -18.63 -46.22 -4.56
C GLY A 126 -19.50 -45.38 -3.61
N ALA A 127 -20.42 -46.04 -2.91
CA ALA A 127 -21.39 -45.41 -2.01
C ALA A 127 -20.80 -45.01 -0.64
N HIS A 128 -19.66 -45.58 -0.25
CA HIS A 128 -19.05 -45.37 1.06
C HIS A 128 -17.58 -44.90 0.93
N PRO A 129 -17.35 -43.64 0.56
CA PRO A 129 -16.00 -43.12 0.32
C PRO A 129 -15.06 -43.26 1.51
N THR A 130 -15.52 -43.05 2.74
CA THR A 130 -14.68 -43.16 3.95
C THR A 130 -14.13 -44.57 4.15
N ALA A 131 -14.99 -45.59 4.07
CA ALA A 131 -14.57 -46.99 4.17
C ALA A 131 -13.61 -47.37 3.03
N PHE A 132 -13.94 -46.96 1.80
CA PHE A 132 -13.11 -47.20 0.63
C PHE A 132 -11.71 -46.59 0.78
N PHE A 133 -11.61 -45.30 1.09
CA PHE A 133 -10.31 -44.63 1.19
C PHE A 133 -9.51 -45.10 2.40
N SER A 134 -10.15 -45.54 3.48
CA SER A 134 -9.46 -46.17 4.61
C SER A 134 -8.75 -47.46 4.16
N GLN A 135 -9.40 -48.30 3.35
CA GLN A 135 -8.78 -49.50 2.77
C GLN A 135 -7.67 -49.16 1.76
N VAL A 136 -7.88 -48.15 0.91
CA VAL A 136 -6.85 -47.67 -0.03
C VAL A 136 -5.59 -47.23 0.70
N LEU A 137 -5.74 -46.53 1.84
CA LEU A 137 -4.58 -46.11 2.64
C LEU A 137 -3.78 -47.32 3.16
N VAL A 138 -4.44 -48.38 3.62
CA VAL A 138 -3.76 -49.61 4.05
C VAL A 138 -3.07 -50.29 2.87
N GLU A 139 -3.72 -50.41 1.71
CA GLU A 139 -3.15 -51.02 0.49
C GLU A 139 -1.90 -50.25 0.00
N VAL A 140 -1.92 -48.93 0.07
CA VAL A 140 -0.86 -48.05 -0.45
C VAL A 140 0.31 -47.88 0.52
N ILE A 141 0.01 -47.74 1.82
CA ILE A 141 1.03 -47.46 2.86
C ILE A 141 1.62 -48.76 3.42
N GLY A 142 0.83 -49.83 3.46
CA GLY A 142 1.19 -51.12 4.01
C GLY A 142 0.58 -51.37 5.39
N ASP A 143 0.20 -52.63 5.60
CA ASP A 143 -0.34 -53.20 6.85
C ASP A 143 0.66 -53.17 8.02
N GLN A 144 1.97 -53.26 7.72
CA GLN A 144 3.03 -53.16 8.72
C GLN A 144 3.10 -51.78 9.39
N ILE A 145 2.69 -50.73 8.65
CA ILE A 145 2.72 -49.35 9.12
C ILE A 145 1.35 -49.00 9.74
N LEU A 146 0.27 -49.34 9.06
CA LEU A 146 -1.09 -49.16 9.55
C LEU A 146 -1.62 -50.50 10.10
N SER A 147 -1.44 -50.72 11.41
CA SER A 147 -1.89 -51.94 12.09
C SER A 147 -3.41 -52.19 12.01
N SER A 148 -4.19 -51.15 11.75
CA SER A 148 -5.62 -51.22 11.48
C SER A 148 -6.02 -50.20 10.42
N THR A 149 -7.19 -50.40 9.82
CA THR A 149 -7.81 -49.41 8.93
C THR A 149 -8.02 -48.09 9.68
N PRO A 150 -7.46 -46.96 9.20
CA PRO A 150 -7.58 -45.69 9.91
C PRO A 150 -9.03 -45.21 9.94
N GLU A 151 -9.44 -44.63 11.06
CA GLU A 151 -10.77 -44.06 11.22
C GLU A 151 -10.84 -42.68 10.55
N LEU A 152 -11.70 -42.56 9.54
CA LEU A 152 -11.86 -41.34 8.76
C LEU A 152 -13.19 -40.67 9.11
N ASP A 153 -13.11 -39.40 9.50
CA ASP A 153 -14.29 -38.56 9.76
C ASP A 153 -14.99 -38.21 8.43
N ARG A 154 -14.20 -37.80 7.42
CA ARG A 154 -14.71 -37.43 6.10
C ARG A 154 -13.72 -37.80 5.01
N ALA A 155 -14.23 -38.22 3.85
CA ALA A 155 -13.44 -38.41 2.66
C ALA A 155 -14.25 -38.05 1.41
N HIS A 156 -13.73 -37.14 0.59
CA HIS A 156 -14.45 -36.64 -0.58
C HIS A 156 -13.48 -36.07 -1.62
N ARG A 157 -13.91 -36.05 -2.89
CA ARG A 157 -13.22 -35.30 -3.95
C ARG A 157 -13.40 -33.80 -3.74
N THR A 158 -12.44 -33.01 -4.19
CA THR A 158 -12.58 -31.55 -4.24
C THR A 158 -13.78 -31.13 -5.08
N LEU A 159 -14.37 -29.99 -4.75
CA LEU A 159 -15.56 -29.43 -5.42
C LEU A 159 -15.28 -28.91 -6.86
N ALA A 160 -14.08 -29.13 -7.40
CA ALA A 160 -13.79 -28.79 -8.78
C ALA A 160 -14.73 -29.54 -9.75
N PRO A 161 -15.06 -28.95 -10.91
CA PRO A 161 -15.81 -29.63 -11.96
C PRO A 161 -15.17 -30.97 -12.33
N LYS A 162 -15.99 -31.97 -12.62
CA LYS A 162 -15.49 -33.28 -13.01
C LYS A 162 -14.71 -33.14 -14.32
N PRO A 163 -13.46 -33.64 -14.38
CA PRO A 163 -12.66 -33.59 -15.60
C PRO A 163 -13.30 -34.44 -16.71
N GLY A 164 -13.05 -34.06 -17.97
CA GLY A 164 -13.36 -34.89 -19.13
C GLY A 164 -12.44 -36.14 -19.21
N PRO A 165 -12.60 -36.98 -20.25
CA PRO A 165 -11.91 -38.28 -20.36
C PRO A 165 -10.38 -38.23 -20.23
N ASN A 166 -9.75 -37.14 -20.70
CA ASN A 166 -8.30 -36.94 -20.66
C ASN A 166 -7.85 -35.96 -19.56
N GLY A 167 -8.77 -35.50 -18.71
CA GLY A 167 -8.46 -34.55 -17.66
C GLY A 167 -7.86 -35.25 -16.43
N LYS A 168 -7.07 -34.51 -15.66
CA LYS A 168 -6.49 -35.01 -14.41
C LYS A 168 -7.59 -35.22 -13.37
N ALA A 169 -7.61 -36.39 -12.75
CA ALA A 169 -8.56 -36.72 -11.68
C ALA A 169 -8.49 -35.71 -10.52
N ARG A 170 -9.65 -35.36 -9.95
CA ARG A 170 -9.75 -34.40 -8.86
C ARG A 170 -9.05 -34.93 -7.61
N PRO A 171 -8.33 -34.08 -6.86
CA PRO A 171 -7.76 -34.51 -5.60
C PRO A 171 -8.84 -34.96 -4.60
N VAL A 172 -8.48 -35.91 -3.75
CA VAL A 172 -9.31 -36.36 -2.62
C VAL A 172 -8.82 -35.67 -1.37
N ILE A 173 -9.74 -35.11 -0.58
CA ILE A 173 -9.48 -34.60 0.76
C ILE A 173 -10.01 -35.62 1.76
N ILE A 174 -9.14 -36.06 2.66
CA ILE A 174 -9.46 -37.02 3.72
C ILE A 174 -9.16 -36.37 5.05
N ARG A 175 -10.12 -36.41 5.98
CA ARG A 175 -9.97 -35.99 7.37
C ARG A 175 -9.92 -37.21 8.27
N PHE A 176 -8.81 -37.35 9.00
CA PHE A 176 -8.63 -38.41 9.99
C PHE A 176 -9.30 -38.04 11.31
N LEU A 177 -9.77 -39.06 12.02
CA LEU A 177 -10.24 -38.89 13.39
C LEU A 177 -9.05 -38.71 14.35
N LYS A 178 -7.97 -39.48 14.17
CA LYS A 178 -6.77 -39.44 15.01
C LYS A 178 -5.62 -38.74 14.28
N PHE A 179 -5.09 -37.67 14.89
CA PHE A 179 -3.98 -36.91 14.31
C PHE A 179 -2.70 -37.75 14.15
N GLN A 180 -2.46 -38.71 15.04
CA GLN A 180 -1.28 -39.57 15.00
C GLN A 180 -1.27 -40.47 13.75
N GLU A 181 -2.42 -41.02 13.35
CA GLU A 181 -2.58 -41.83 12.14
C GLU A 181 -2.29 -40.97 10.90
N ARG A 182 -2.84 -39.75 10.86
CA ARG A 182 -2.55 -38.77 9.79
C ARG A 182 -1.06 -38.49 9.66
N GLU A 183 -0.37 -38.20 10.77
CA GLU A 183 1.07 -37.92 10.78
C GLU A 183 1.90 -39.11 10.30
N LEU A 184 1.52 -40.32 10.69
CA LEU A 184 2.16 -41.55 10.26
C LEU A 184 2.04 -41.75 8.73
N VAL A 185 0.83 -41.60 8.19
CA VAL A 185 0.57 -41.66 6.74
C VAL A 185 1.37 -40.62 5.97
N VAL A 186 1.39 -39.37 6.44
CA VAL A 186 2.15 -38.29 5.80
C VAL A 186 3.66 -38.55 5.83
N ARG A 187 4.19 -39.04 6.97
CA ARG A 187 5.60 -39.39 7.12
C ARG A 187 5.99 -40.48 6.14
N GLU A 188 5.18 -41.53 6.05
CA GLU A 188 5.46 -42.66 5.19
C GLU A 188 5.33 -42.30 3.70
N ALA A 189 4.33 -41.49 3.35
CA ALA A 189 4.20 -40.95 2.00
C ALA A 189 5.40 -40.09 1.57
N ARG A 190 6.00 -39.32 2.49
CA ARG A 190 7.25 -38.58 2.22
C ARG A 190 8.43 -39.51 2.00
N ARG A 191 8.53 -40.62 2.74
CA ARG A 191 9.57 -41.64 2.57
C ARG A 191 9.45 -42.36 1.22
N LEU A 192 8.22 -42.68 0.84
CA LEU A 192 7.87 -43.37 -0.40
C LEU A 192 7.60 -42.42 -1.59
N ARG A 193 8.06 -41.17 -1.51
CA ARG A 193 7.78 -40.13 -2.51
C ARG A 193 8.12 -40.62 -3.93
N GLY A 194 7.15 -40.55 -4.83
CA GLY A 194 7.26 -40.98 -6.22
C GLY A 194 7.06 -42.49 -6.46
N LYS A 195 7.01 -43.30 -5.40
CA LYS A 195 6.87 -44.77 -5.48
C LYS A 195 5.47 -45.28 -5.13
N LEU A 196 4.61 -44.44 -4.56
CA LEU A 196 3.24 -44.82 -4.24
C LEU A 196 2.43 -45.06 -5.53
N ASN A 197 1.79 -46.23 -5.59
CA ASN A 197 0.98 -46.68 -6.71
C ASN A 197 -0.29 -47.33 -6.17
N TYR A 198 -1.42 -47.02 -6.79
CA TYR A 198 -2.69 -47.71 -6.54
C TYR A 198 -3.19 -48.30 -7.86
N ARG A 199 -3.16 -49.63 -7.99
CA ARG A 199 -3.68 -50.38 -9.15
C ARG A 199 -3.21 -49.84 -10.50
N GLY A 200 -1.92 -49.51 -10.60
CA GLY A 200 -1.31 -48.97 -11.83
C GLY A 200 -1.36 -47.44 -11.96
N SER A 201 -2.08 -46.74 -11.08
CA SER A 201 -2.10 -45.28 -11.02
C SER A 201 -1.08 -44.74 -10.02
N GLN A 202 -0.13 -43.93 -10.49
CA GLN A 202 0.80 -43.25 -9.59
C GLN A 202 0.05 -42.22 -8.74
N ILE A 203 0.27 -42.26 -7.43
CA ILE A 203 -0.41 -41.38 -6.49
C ILE A 203 0.57 -40.58 -5.64
N HIS A 204 0.10 -39.44 -5.15
CA HIS A 204 0.84 -38.58 -4.25
C HIS A 204 -0.04 -38.15 -3.08
N ILE A 205 0.51 -38.22 -1.87
CA ILE A 205 -0.17 -37.84 -0.64
C ILE A 205 0.56 -36.64 -0.04
N PHE A 206 -0.20 -35.61 0.27
CA PHE A 206 0.29 -34.36 0.84
C PHE A 206 -0.53 -33.97 2.07
N GLU A 207 0.03 -33.09 2.90
CA GLU A 207 -0.77 -32.36 3.88
C GLU A 207 -1.72 -31.39 3.16
N ASP A 208 -2.93 -31.20 3.69
CA ASP A 208 -3.88 -30.20 3.19
C ASP A 208 -3.60 -28.85 3.87
N TYR A 209 -2.85 -27.98 3.20
CA TYR A 209 -2.61 -26.60 3.65
C TYR A 209 -3.64 -25.64 3.07
N SER A 210 -3.83 -24.48 3.71
CA SER A 210 -4.58 -23.37 3.10
C SER A 210 -3.84 -22.87 1.85
N PRO A 211 -4.54 -22.22 0.91
CA PRO A 211 -3.92 -21.67 -0.30
C PRO A 211 -2.73 -20.75 -0.02
N GLU A 212 -2.86 -19.86 0.97
CA GLU A 212 -1.84 -18.88 1.36
C GLU A 212 -0.58 -19.59 1.89
N VAL A 213 -0.75 -20.61 2.74
CA VAL A 213 0.38 -21.40 3.25
C VAL A 213 1.00 -22.24 2.14
N ALA A 214 0.19 -22.79 1.22
CA ALA A 214 0.69 -23.55 0.09
C ALA A 214 1.53 -22.67 -0.86
N GLU A 215 1.12 -21.42 -1.08
CA GLU A 215 1.85 -20.41 -1.84
C GLU A 215 3.17 -20.04 -1.16
N GLN A 216 3.14 -19.66 0.13
CA GLN A 216 4.36 -19.37 0.90
C GLN A 216 5.37 -20.53 0.86
N ARG A 217 4.89 -21.77 1.00
CA ARG A 217 5.75 -22.97 0.93
C ARG A 217 6.28 -23.24 -0.48
N SER A 218 5.58 -22.76 -1.51
CA SER A 218 6.00 -22.94 -2.90
C SER A 218 7.25 -22.15 -3.24
N GLU A 219 7.43 -20.97 -2.64
CA GLU A 219 8.60 -20.11 -2.80
C GLU A 219 9.90 -20.81 -2.38
N TYR A 220 9.82 -21.63 -1.33
CA TYR A 220 10.96 -22.39 -0.81
C TYR A 220 11.32 -23.60 -1.66
N ARG A 221 10.54 -24.00 -2.68
CA ARG A 221 10.81 -25.22 -3.46
C ARG A 221 12.20 -25.24 -4.11
N ALA A 222 12.60 -24.13 -4.72
CA ALA A 222 13.90 -24.02 -5.37
C ALA A 222 15.07 -24.10 -4.37
N VAL A 223 14.96 -23.37 -3.27
CA VAL A 223 15.94 -23.37 -2.18
C VAL A 223 16.05 -24.75 -1.52
N MET A 224 14.92 -25.41 -1.25
CA MET A 224 14.88 -26.76 -0.71
C MET A 224 15.64 -27.75 -1.60
N LYS A 225 15.43 -27.67 -2.93
CA LYS A 225 16.16 -28.50 -3.89
C LYS A 225 17.68 -28.29 -3.77
N GLN A 226 18.13 -27.04 -3.78
CA GLN A 226 19.55 -26.72 -3.65
C GLN A 226 20.15 -27.19 -2.31
N LEU A 227 19.39 -27.12 -1.21
CA LEU A 227 19.84 -27.63 0.09
C LEU A 227 19.96 -29.16 0.08
N TYR A 228 19.05 -29.88 -0.59
CA TYR A 228 19.19 -31.32 -0.80
C TYR A 228 20.41 -31.66 -1.66
N ASP A 229 20.68 -30.89 -2.72
CA ASP A 229 21.83 -31.07 -3.60
C ASP A 229 23.17 -30.88 -2.84
N LEU A 230 23.17 -30.06 -1.78
CA LEU A 230 24.28 -29.88 -0.84
C LEU A 230 24.37 -30.98 0.24
N GLY A 231 23.55 -32.03 0.17
CA GLY A 231 23.53 -33.12 1.16
C GLY A 231 22.83 -32.78 2.48
N LEU A 232 22.29 -31.57 2.63
CA LEU A 232 21.58 -31.16 3.85
C LEU A 232 20.17 -31.75 3.90
N LYS A 233 19.62 -31.87 5.12
CA LYS A 233 18.25 -32.34 5.37
C LYS A 233 17.35 -31.17 5.77
N PRO A 234 16.87 -30.37 4.81
CA PRO A 234 15.98 -29.25 5.11
C PRO A 234 14.59 -29.75 5.54
N THR A 235 13.96 -29.01 6.45
CA THR A 235 12.61 -29.27 6.95
C THR A 235 11.83 -27.96 7.01
N LEU A 236 10.72 -27.91 6.30
CA LEU A 236 9.83 -26.74 6.26
C LEU A 236 8.63 -26.96 7.20
N LEU A 237 8.64 -26.29 8.35
CA LEU A 237 7.54 -26.37 9.31
C LEU A 237 6.42 -25.39 8.95
N PHE A 238 5.23 -25.63 9.49
CA PHE A 238 4.11 -24.71 9.35
C PHE A 238 4.44 -23.31 9.92
N PRO A 239 3.99 -22.23 9.26
CA PRO A 239 3.41 -22.20 7.91
C PRO A 239 4.48 -22.45 6.83
N ALA A 240 5.58 -21.70 6.83
CA ALA A 240 6.71 -21.86 5.91
C ALA A 240 8.06 -21.56 6.59
N ARG A 241 8.30 -22.14 7.77
CA ARG A 241 9.52 -21.90 8.54
C ARG A 241 10.60 -22.91 8.16
N LEU A 242 11.64 -22.45 7.47
CA LEU A 242 12.70 -23.31 6.98
C LEU A 242 13.73 -23.59 8.08
N PHE A 243 14.03 -24.87 8.28
CA PHE A 243 15.14 -25.29 9.11
C PHE A 243 16.04 -26.24 8.34
N ILE A 244 17.32 -26.22 8.69
CA ILE A 244 18.31 -27.17 8.21
C ILE A 244 18.88 -27.94 9.38
N ARG A 245 19.25 -29.20 9.14
CA ARG A 245 20.07 -29.98 10.06
C ARG A 245 21.47 -30.10 9.43
N PRO A 246 22.47 -29.36 9.94
CA PRO A 246 23.87 -29.54 9.55
C PRO A 246 24.37 -30.93 9.92
N GLU A 247 25.47 -31.37 9.32
CA GLU A 247 26.12 -32.65 9.66
C GLU A 247 26.62 -32.65 11.11
N THR A 248 27.17 -31.52 11.56
CA THR A 248 27.64 -31.31 12.93
C THR A 248 26.87 -30.14 13.56
N GLY A 249 26.00 -30.44 14.53
CA GLY A 249 25.36 -29.44 15.37
C GLY A 249 23.83 -29.43 15.36
N PRO A 250 23.23 -28.47 16.11
CA PRO A 250 21.79 -28.39 16.29
C PRO A 250 21.09 -27.91 15.02
N ARG A 251 19.77 -28.14 14.98
CA ARG A 251 18.89 -27.67 13.92
C ARG A 251 18.93 -26.13 13.85
N ARG A 252 19.27 -25.58 12.68
CA ARG A 252 19.35 -24.12 12.44
C ARG A 252 18.10 -23.62 11.73
N HIS A 253 17.54 -22.49 12.18
CA HIS A 253 16.43 -21.79 11.53
C HIS A 253 16.96 -20.81 10.48
N LEU A 254 16.33 -20.78 9.31
CA LEU A 254 16.57 -19.79 8.26
C LEU A 254 15.31 -18.92 8.16
N PRO A 255 15.36 -17.66 8.63
CA PRO A 255 14.16 -16.86 8.88
C PRO A 255 13.45 -16.38 7.63
N SER A 256 14.14 -16.31 6.49
CA SER A 256 13.59 -15.81 5.22
C SER A 256 14.16 -16.58 4.04
N LEU A 257 13.49 -16.46 2.89
CA LEU A 257 13.99 -17.00 1.63
C LEU A 257 15.37 -16.43 1.28
N LYS A 258 15.57 -15.13 1.50
CA LYS A 258 16.84 -14.43 1.27
C LYS A 258 17.95 -14.98 2.17
N ALA A 259 17.68 -15.13 3.47
CA ALA A 259 18.65 -15.72 4.41
C ALA A 259 19.05 -17.15 4.02
N ALA A 260 18.12 -17.93 3.43
CA ALA A 260 18.42 -19.26 2.94
C ALA A 260 19.27 -19.26 1.66
N GLN A 261 19.02 -18.34 0.74
CA GLN A 261 19.86 -18.13 -0.45
C GLN A 261 21.27 -17.69 -0.08
N ASP A 262 21.40 -16.75 0.86
CA ASP A 262 22.69 -16.26 1.34
C ASP A 262 23.47 -17.39 2.01
N PHE A 263 22.80 -18.24 2.82
CA PHE A 263 23.41 -19.43 3.40
C PHE A 263 23.95 -20.40 2.34
N ILE A 264 23.18 -20.68 1.28
CA ILE A 264 23.62 -21.54 0.17
C ILE A 264 24.84 -20.93 -0.55
N ALA A 265 24.83 -19.63 -0.79
CA ALA A 265 25.96 -18.94 -1.42
C ALA A 265 27.23 -19.06 -0.57
N SER A 266 27.14 -18.89 0.76
CA SER A 266 28.27 -19.08 1.66
C SER A 266 28.79 -20.52 1.66
N GLN A 267 27.92 -21.53 1.65
CA GLN A 267 28.35 -22.93 1.60
C GLN A 267 29.12 -23.27 0.32
N ARG A 268 28.68 -22.73 -0.83
CA ARG A 268 29.37 -22.93 -2.11
C ARG A 268 30.77 -22.30 -2.15
N GLN A 269 30.93 -21.12 -1.54
CA GLN A 269 32.23 -20.45 -1.42
C GLN A 269 33.20 -21.22 -0.50
N SER A 270 32.71 -21.79 0.60
CA SER A 270 33.53 -22.64 1.48
C SER A 270 33.99 -23.92 0.78
N SER A 271 33.14 -24.52 -0.07
CA SER A 271 33.54 -25.69 -0.87
C SER A 271 34.57 -25.36 -1.95
N SER A 272 34.54 -24.17 -2.56
CA SER A 272 35.53 -23.78 -3.59
C SER A 272 36.90 -23.43 -3.00
N GLY A 273 36.95 -22.81 -1.81
CA GLY A 273 38.23 -22.47 -1.15
C GLY A 273 38.98 -23.67 -0.58
N SER A 274 38.30 -24.79 -0.35
CA SER A 274 38.93 -26.02 0.18
C SER A 274 39.67 -26.82 -0.91
N THR A 275 39.35 -26.60 -2.19
CA THR A 275 39.99 -27.32 -3.31
C THR A 275 41.33 -26.70 -3.71
N GLU A 276 41.59 -25.43 -3.42
CA GLU A 276 42.83 -24.74 -3.82
C GLU A 276 44.04 -24.99 -2.90
N ILE A 277 43.84 -25.42 -1.65
CA ILE A 277 44.95 -25.66 -0.69
C ILE A 277 45.61 -27.05 -0.90
N GLY A 278 44.95 -27.96 -1.63
CA GLY A 278 45.48 -29.28 -1.96
C GLY A 278 46.38 -29.36 -3.20
N ALA A 279 46.53 -28.26 -3.95
CA ALA A 279 47.25 -28.23 -5.23
C ALA A 279 48.67 -27.61 -5.13
N THR A 280 49.23 -27.49 -3.92
CA THR A 280 50.60 -26.99 -3.71
C THR A 280 51.41 -27.99 -2.89
N VAL A 281 51.66 -29.18 -3.44
CA VAL A 281 52.84 -29.98 -3.09
C VAL A 281 53.38 -30.62 -4.36
N ASN A 282 54.50 -30.10 -4.87
CA ASN A 282 55.67 -30.85 -5.37
C ASN A 282 56.72 -29.89 -5.89
#